data_AF-A0A392TD13-F1
#
_entry.id   AF-A0A392TD13-F1
#
_cell.length_a   1.000
_cell.length_b   1.000
_cell.length_c   1.000
_cell.angle_alpha   90.00
_cell.angle_beta   90.00
_cell.angle_gamma   90.00
#
_symmetry.space_group_name_H-M   'P 1'
#
loop_
_entity.id
_entity.type
_entity.pdbx_description
1 polymer ?
#
loop_
_entity_poly.entity_id
_entity_poly.type
_entity_poly.pdbx_seq_one_letter_code
_entity_poly.pdbx_strand_id
1 'polypeptide(L)' 'MAAARTNAQITKALATLTNIVARDNDPGRDSEKLLERFMSHKPTLFTGGYNPEGAIKWIDEVEIIFEAMGCTEENKTILG' A
#
# COMPACT_ATOMS: atom_id res chain seq x y z
N MET A 1 -14.36 -44.92 3.82
CA MET A 1 -15.20 -43.76 3.44
C MET A 1 -15.00 -42.53 4.34
N ALA A 2 -14.88 -42.66 5.67
CA ALA A 2 -14.74 -41.51 6.58
C ALA A 2 -13.48 -40.64 6.32
N ALA A 3 -12.31 -41.24 6.15
CA ALA A 3 -11.06 -40.51 5.93
C ALA A 3 -11.05 -39.62 4.67
N ALA A 4 -11.68 -40.07 3.58
CA ALA A 4 -11.80 -39.29 2.35
C ALA A 4 -12.66 -38.04 2.53
N ARG A 5 -13.73 -38.14 3.34
CA ARG A 5 -14.59 -36.99 3.70
C ARG A 5 -13.84 -35.95 4.52
N THR A 6 -13.01 -36.39 5.47
CA THR A 6 -12.19 -35.51 6.30
C THR A 6 -11.14 -34.78 5.46
N ASN A 7 -10.45 -35.49 4.56
CA ASN A 7 -9.46 -34.88 3.67
C ASN A 7 -10.08 -33.83 2.75
N ALA A 8 -11.26 -34.10 2.19
CA ALA A 8 -11.97 -33.13 1.35
C ALA A 8 -12.35 -31.84 2.11
N GLN A 9 -12.73 -31.96 3.39
CA GLN A 9 -13.01 -30.79 4.23
C GLN A 9 -11.75 -29.98 4.53
N ILE A 10 -10.62 -30.63 4.80
CA ILE A 10 -9.33 -29.96 5.02
C ILE A 10 -8.89 -29.21 3.76
N THR A 11 -8.98 -29.83 2.59
CA THR A 11 -8.66 -29.16 1.32
C THR A 11 -9.53 -27.93 1.08
N LYS A 12 -10.83 -28.02 1.39
CA LYS A 12 -11.76 -26.88 1.25
C LYS A 12 -11.42 -25.75 2.23
N ALA A 13 -11.06 -26.09 3.47
CA ALA A 13 -10.61 -25.11 4.46
C ALA A 13 -9.33 -24.40 4.01
N LEU A 14 -8.34 -25.15 3.51
CA LEU A 14 -7.11 -24.58 2.96
C LEU A 14 -7.39 -23.62 1.79
N ALA A 15 -8.20 -24.05 0.81
CA ALA A 15 -8.55 -23.21 -0.33
C ALA A 15 -9.25 -21.90 0.08
N THR A 16 -10.06 -21.96 1.15
CA THR A 16 -10.72 -20.78 1.71
C THR A 16 -9.71 -19.83 2.34
N LEU A 17 -8.77 -20.35 3.14
CA LEU A 17 -7.69 -19.56 3.74
C LEU A 17 -6.79 -18.93 2.66
N THR A 18 -6.42 -19.68 1.62
CA THR A 18 -5.64 -19.15 0.50
C THR A 18 -6.34 -17.99 -0.20
N ASN A 19 -7.66 -18.09 -0.42
CA ASN A 19 -8.43 -17.01 -1.02
C ASN A 19 -8.53 -15.77 -0.13
N ILE A 20 -8.57 -15.93 1.20
CA ILE A 20 -8.57 -14.80 2.16
C ILE A 20 -7.22 -14.09 2.11
N VAL A 21 -6.13 -14.86 2.22
CA VAL A 21 -4.76 -14.33 2.17
C VAL A 21 -4.48 -13.64 0.83
N ALA A 22 -4.97 -14.16 -0.29
CA ALA A 22 -4.82 -13.53 -1.61
C ALA A 22 -5.61 -12.21 -1.74
N ARG A 23 -6.78 -12.10 -1.11
CA ARG A 23 -7.61 -10.88 -1.11
C ARG A 23 -7.05 -9.79 -0.20
N ASP A 24 -6.47 -10.18 0.94
CA ASP A 24 -5.92 -9.23 1.90
C ASP A 24 -4.53 -8.72 1.52
N ASN A 25 -3.75 -9.50 0.76
CA ASN A 25 -2.47 -9.08 0.18
C ASN A 25 -2.62 -8.48 -1.23
N ASP A 26 -3.80 -7.95 -1.58
CA ASP A 26 -3.99 -7.28 -2.87
C ASP A 26 -3.20 -5.96 -2.91
N PRO A 27 -2.18 -5.81 -3.78
CA PRO A 27 -1.34 -4.62 -3.80
C PRO A 27 -2.12 -3.34 -4.15
N GLY A 28 -3.19 -3.47 -4.96
CA GLY A 28 -4.05 -2.36 -5.33
C GLY A 28 -4.80 -1.79 -4.12
N ARG A 29 -5.42 -2.66 -3.32
CA ARG A 29 -6.12 -2.27 -2.08
C ARG A 29 -5.19 -1.67 -1.04
N ASP A 30 -3.95 -2.13 -0.95
CA ASP A 30 -2.98 -1.56 -0.01
C ASP A 30 -2.46 -0.20 -0.48
N SER A 31 -2.28 0.00 -1.79
CA SER A 31 -1.96 1.33 -2.34
C SER A 31 -3.06 2.36 -2.10
N GLU A 32 -4.34 1.95 -2.16
CA GLU A 32 -5.49 2.81 -1.87
C GLU A 32 -5.51 3.26 -0.40
N LYS A 33 -5.28 2.32 0.55
CA LYS A 33 -5.15 2.65 1.98
C LYS A 33 -3.97 3.59 2.26
N LEU A 34 -2.85 3.39 1.57
CA LEU A 34 -1.68 4.27 1.69
C LEU A 34 -1.99 5.68 1.17
N LEU A 35 -2.71 5.79 0.05
CA LEU A 35 -3.15 7.07 -0.50
C LEU A 35 -4.12 7.80 0.45
N GLU A 36 -5.11 7.12 1.01
CA GLU A 36 -6.03 7.71 1.99
C GLU A 36 -5.27 8.26 3.21
N ARG A 37 -4.30 7.49 3.72
CA ARG A 37 -3.45 7.93 4.85
C ARG A 37 -2.59 9.12 4.48
N PHE A 38 -2.03 9.15 3.28
CA PHE A 38 -1.25 10.29 2.76
C PHE A 38 -2.10 11.56 2.71
N MET A 39 -3.30 11.47 2.14
CA MET A 39 -4.22 12.61 2.01
C MET A 39 -4.73 13.14 3.36
N SER A 40 -4.84 12.27 4.37
CA SER A 40 -5.18 12.67 5.75
C SER A 40 -4.18 13.67 6.35
N HIS A 41 -2.92 13.61 5.92
CA HIS A 41 -1.86 14.54 6.34
C HIS A 41 -1.87 15.88 5.57
N LYS A 42 -2.81 16.07 4.63
CA LYS A 42 -2.98 17.31 3.85
C LYS A 42 -1.67 17.79 3.21
N PRO A 43 -1.07 16.97 2.33
CA PRO A 43 0.17 17.32 1.65
C PRO A 43 0.00 18.66 0.91
N THR A 44 1.04 19.48 0.92
CA THR A 44 1.05 20.72 0.15
C THR A 44 1.00 20.39 -1.35
N LEU A 45 0.22 21.14 -2.11
CA LEU A 45 0.15 20.96 -3.57
C LEU A 45 1.30 21.72 -4.22
N PHE A 46 2.07 21.02 -5.05
CA PHE A 46 3.05 21.68 -5.90
C PHE A 46 2.33 22.35 -7.07
N THR A 47 2.37 23.68 -7.11
CA THR A 47 1.74 24.48 -8.17
C THR A 47 2.56 24.56 -9.46
N GLY A 48 3.77 23.99 -9.46
CA GLY A 48 4.67 23.99 -10.62
C GLY A 48 5.39 25.32 -10.85
N GLY A 49 6.06 25.43 -12.01
CA GLY A 49 6.82 26.62 -12.42
C GLY A 49 8.34 26.48 -12.24
N TYR A 50 9.10 27.46 -12.76
CA TYR A 50 10.56 27.48 -12.67
C TYR A 50 11.02 28.03 -11.31
N ASN A 51 10.81 27.23 -10.26
CA ASN A 51 11.18 27.55 -8.88
C ASN A 51 11.92 26.35 -8.25
N PRO A 52 13.24 26.23 -8.47
CA PRO A 52 13.99 25.08 -7.99
C PRO A 52 14.02 25.01 -6.45
N GLU A 53 14.19 26.12 -5.73
CA GLU A 53 14.11 26.13 -4.26
C GLU A 53 12.73 25.70 -3.75
N GLY A 54 11.65 26.15 -4.40
CA GLY A 54 10.29 25.76 -4.04
C GLY A 54 10.01 24.28 -4.29
N ALA A 55 10.57 23.72 -5.35
CA ALA A 55 10.47 22.29 -5.65
C ALA A 55 11.22 21.44 -4.61
N ILE A 56 12.44 21.84 -4.23
CA ILE A 56 13.23 21.15 -3.19
C ILE A 56 12.46 21.16 -1.87
N LYS A 57 11.96 22.33 -1.45
CA LYS A 57 11.19 22.45 -0.21
C LYS A 57 9.92 21.60 -0.22
N TRP A 58 9.22 21.53 -1.36
CA TRP A 58 8.03 20.70 -1.50
C TRP A 58 8.36 19.21 -1.37
N ILE A 59 9.48 18.75 -1.93
CA ILE A 59 9.95 17.36 -1.77
C ILE A 59 10.23 17.06 -0.30
N ASP A 60 10.94 17.94 0.42
CA ASP A 60 11.24 17.75 1.85
C ASP A 60 9.94 17.61 2.68
N GLU A 61 8.94 18.44 2.41
CA GLU A 61 7.63 18.38 3.09
C GLU A 61 6.89 17.06 2.83
N VAL A 62 6.98 16.55 1.59
CA VAL A 62 6.36 15.28 1.19
C VAL A 62 7.09 14.08 1.82
N GLU A 63 8.43 14.11 1.90
CA GLU A 63 9.22 13.06 2.53
C GLU A 63 8.90 12.89 4.02
N ILE A 64 8.68 13.99 4.75
CA ILE A 64 8.25 13.96 6.16
C ILE A 64 6.92 13.20 6.32
N ILE A 65 5.99 13.38 5.38
CA ILE A 65 4.70 12.68 5.42
C ILE A 65 4.91 11.18 5.16
N PHE A 66 5.74 10.81 4.19
CA PHE A 66 6.08 9.40 3.94
C PHE A 66 6.73 8.74 5.16
N GLU A 67 7.64 9.42 5.84
CA GLU A 67 8.26 8.94 7.08
C GLU A 67 7.22 8.76 8.20
N ALA A 68 6.33 9.74 8.40
CA ALA A 68 5.25 9.66 9.40
C ALA A 68 4.24 8.52 9.11
N MET A 69 4.09 8.13 7.85
CA MET A 69 3.30 6.96 7.46
C MET A 69 4.01 5.63 7.71
N GLY A 70 5.32 5.64 7.95
CA GLY A 70 6.15 4.43 8.01
C GLY A 70 6.32 3.78 6.63
N CYS A 71 6.26 4.56 5.55
CA CYS A 71 6.53 4.05 4.22
C CYS A 71 8.01 3.66 4.12
N THR A 72 8.28 2.44 3.64
CA THR A 72 9.64 1.99 3.35
C THR A 72 10.10 2.52 2.00
N GLU A 73 11.41 2.50 1.73
CA GLU A 73 11.95 2.87 0.42
C GLU A 73 11.37 2.00 -0.71
N GLU A 74 10.91 0.77 -0.41
CA GLU A 74 10.24 -0.08 -1.40
C GLU A 74 8.86 0.47 -1.82
N ASN A 75 8.22 1.28 -0.97
CA ASN A 75 6.97 1.98 -1.30
C ASN A 75 7.20 3.23 -2.15
N LYS A 76 8.44 3.73 -2.22
CA LYS A 76 8.81 4.83 -3.12
C LYS A 76 8.99 4.26 -4.53
N THR A 77 7.93 4.25 -5.32
CA THR A 77 8.04 3.87 -6.72
C THR A 77 8.84 4.91 -7.49
N ILE A 78 9.82 4.47 -8.30
CA ILE A 78 10.42 5.32 -9.32
C ILE A 78 9.34 5.56 -10.38
N LEU A 79 8.83 6.80 -10.46
CA LEU A 79 8.06 7.24 -11.62
C LEU A 79 9.06 7.31 -12.79
N GLY A 80 9.05 6.27 -13.62
CA GLY A 80 9.82 6.21 -14.87
C GLY A 80 9.33 7.20 -15.91
#